data_AF-A0A969GJ29-F1
#
_entry.id   AF-A0A969GJ29-F1
#
_cell.length_a   1.000
_cell.length_b   1.000
_cell.length_c   1.000
_cell.angle_alpha   90.00
_cell.angle_beta   90.00
_cell.angle_gamma   90.00
#
_symmetry.space_group_name_H-M   'P 1'
#
loop_
_entity.id
_entity.type
_entity.pdbx_description
1 polymer ?
#
loop_
_entity_poly.entity_id
_entity_poly.type
_entity_poly.pdbx_seq_one_letter_code
_entity_poly.pdbx_strand_id
1 'polypeptide(L)'
;MAYSLNDPYRSLRLVMRIDGVLVGAGLGLLLTFLPNRSFASLGLAVAEPGWTARLAGLLLVTLGIYFFMAAEQSPPVLATLVALALANLAVALVLLTAYLQLELTGLTVLGQFLLVFLFAFCLMTALLSIRFMRSEARYL
;
A
#
# COMPACT_ATOMS: atom_id res chain seq x y z
N MET A 1 2.03 7.45 29.13
CA MET A 1 1.23 8.37 28.30
C MET A 1 -0.18 7.83 28.25
N ALA A 2 -1.13 8.55 28.85
CA ALA A 2 -2.53 8.15 28.93
C ALA A 2 -3.15 8.24 27.52
N TYR A 3 -3.07 7.13 26.77
CA TYR A 3 -3.71 7.03 25.46
C TYR A 3 -5.21 6.82 25.66
N SER A 4 -5.90 7.96 25.60
CA SER A 4 -7.33 8.16 25.53
C SER A 4 -8.05 7.00 24.82
N LEU A 5 -8.95 6.35 25.56
CA LEU A 5 -9.96 5.43 25.02
C LEU A 5 -10.86 6.10 23.95
N ASN A 6 -10.76 7.42 23.78
CA ASN A 6 -11.63 8.28 22.99
C ASN A 6 -10.88 9.03 21.87
N ASP A 7 -9.74 8.50 21.37
CA ASP A 7 -9.03 9.06 20.22
C ASP A 7 -9.77 8.73 18.91
N PRO A 8 -10.42 9.72 18.24
CA PRO A 8 -11.21 9.48 17.04
C PRO A 8 -10.37 9.01 15.84
N TYR A 9 -9.05 9.23 15.86
CA TYR A 9 -8.14 8.87 14.76
C TYR A 9 -7.41 7.54 15.01
N ARG A 10 -7.71 6.82 16.09
CA ARG A 10 -7.00 5.57 16.45
C ARG A 10 -7.03 4.53 15.33
N SER A 11 -8.19 4.34 14.69
CA SER A 11 -8.33 3.40 13.58
C SER A 11 -7.51 3.81 12.37
N LEU A 12 -7.45 5.11 12.07
CA LEU A 12 -6.67 5.65 10.96
C LEU A 12 -5.16 5.45 11.18
N ARG A 13 -4.65 5.73 12.39
CA ARG A 13 -3.24 5.50 12.73
C ARG A 13 -2.86 4.03 12.57
N LEU A 14 -3.75 3.13 13.00
CA LEU A 14 -3.55 1.70 12.86
C LEU A 14 -3.48 1.31 11.39
N VAL A 15 -4.40 1.83 10.56
CA VAL A 15 -4.36 1.62 9.10
C VAL A 15 -3.06 2.14 8.50
N MET A 16 -2.62 3.36 8.82
CA MET A 16 -1.35 3.92 8.32
C MET A 16 -0.14 3.06 8.70
N ARG A 17 -0.10 2.52 9.93
CA ARG A 17 0.98 1.63 10.37
C ARG A 17 0.95 0.29 9.64
N ILE A 18 -0.22 -0.34 9.52
CA ILE A 18 -0.35 -1.61 8.80
C ILE A 18 -0.01 -1.41 7.33
N ASP A 19 -0.47 -0.33 6.71
CA ASP A 19 -0.18 0.00 5.31
C ASP A 19 1.32 0.26 5.09
N GLY A 20 1.93 1.05 5.98
CA GLY A 20 3.37 1.31 5.95
C GLY A 20 4.21 0.04 6.11
N VAL A 21 3.73 -0.95 6.87
CA VAL A 21 4.41 -2.24 7.04
C VAL A 21 4.14 -3.20 5.88
N LEU A 22 2.89 -3.38 5.45
CA LEU A 22 2.53 -4.37 4.43
C LEU A 22 2.88 -3.87 3.02
N VAL A 23 2.37 -2.70 2.65
CA VAL A 23 2.49 -2.15 1.29
C VAL A 23 3.81 -1.39 1.15
N GLY A 24 4.17 -0.60 2.17
CA GLY A 24 5.40 0.18 2.13
C GLY A 24 6.65 -0.68 2.29
N ALA A 25 6.91 -1.17 3.50
CA ALA A 25 8.10 -1.94 3.81
C ALA A 25 8.05 -3.35 3.21
N GLY A 26 6.94 -4.08 3.37
CA GLY A 26 6.81 -5.46 2.92
C GLY A 26 6.97 -5.58 1.41
N LEU A 27 6.03 -5.00 0.67
CA LEU A 27 6.06 -5.06 -0.79
C LEU A 27 7.25 -4.28 -1.36
N GLY A 28 7.62 -3.14 -0.78
CA GLY A 28 8.78 -2.36 -1.20
C GLY A 28 10.10 -3.13 -1.08
N LEU A 29 10.37 -3.74 0.08
CA LEU A 29 11.59 -4.55 0.28
C LEU A 29 11.60 -5.79 -0.61
N LEU A 30 10.43 -6.44 -0.80
CA LEU A 30 10.33 -7.57 -1.74
C LEU A 30 10.72 -7.12 -3.15
N LEU A 31 10.17 -6.03 -3.67
CA LEU A 31 10.49 -5.53 -5.01
C LEU A 31 11.94 -5.03 -5.15
N THR A 32 12.54 -4.49 -4.09
CA THR A 32 13.92 -3.99 -4.12
C THR A 32 14.95 -5.12 -4.04
N PHE A 33 14.74 -6.13 -3.19
CA PHE A 33 15.77 -7.11 -2.84
C PHE A 33 15.54 -8.52 -3.40
N LEU A 34 14.29 -8.94 -3.71
CA LEU A 34 14.10 -10.28 -4.25
C LEU A 34 14.61 -10.37 -5.70
N PRO A 35 15.35 -11.44 -6.04
CA PRO A 35 15.72 -11.71 -7.42
C PRO A 35 14.50 -12.14 -8.23
N ASN A 36 14.47 -11.78 -9.53
CA ASN A 36 13.39 -12.11 -10.47
C ASN A 36 13.02 -13.61 -10.49
N ARG A 37 13.98 -14.51 -10.21
CA ARG A 37 13.75 -15.95 -10.12
C ARG A 37 12.78 -16.35 -9.00
N SER A 38 12.77 -15.62 -7.89
CA SER A 38 11.83 -15.85 -6.78
C SER A 38 10.40 -15.43 -7.13
N PHE A 39 10.23 -14.46 -8.04
CA PHE A 39 8.92 -14.10 -8.58
C PHE A 39 8.44 -15.13 -9.61
N ALA A 40 9.36 -15.72 -10.38
CA ALA A 40 9.04 -16.79 -11.32
C ALA A 40 8.43 -18.03 -10.63
N SER A 41 8.88 -18.39 -9.41
CA SER A 41 8.27 -19.50 -8.66
C SER A 41 6.84 -19.21 -8.18
N LEU A 42 6.45 -17.93 -8.13
CA LEU A 42 5.07 -17.51 -7.84
C LEU A 42 4.21 -17.44 -9.11
N GLY A 43 4.81 -17.63 -10.29
CA GLY A 43 4.14 -17.53 -11.58
C GLY A 43 4.10 -16.11 -12.14
N LEU A 44 4.88 -15.18 -11.58
CA LEU A 44 5.01 -13.82 -12.08
C LEU A 44 6.12 -13.78 -13.14
N ALA A 45 5.74 -13.57 -14.40
CA ALA A 45 6.68 -13.30 -15.48
C ALA A 45 7.19 -11.85 -15.36
N VAL A 46 8.27 -11.64 -14.61
CA VAL A 46 8.87 -10.30 -14.49
C VAL A 46 9.59 -9.97 -15.79
N ALA A 47 9.04 -9.02 -16.56
CA ALA A 47 9.69 -8.48 -17.74
C ALA A 47 11.06 -7.87 -17.37
N GLU A 48 12.11 -8.28 -18.07
CA GLU A 48 13.39 -7.57 -17.98
C GLU A 48 13.22 -6.19 -18.64
N PRO A 49 13.70 -5.09 -18.03
CA PRO A 49 14.74 -5.03 -17.01
C PRO A 49 14.22 -4.78 -15.57
N GLY A 50 14.71 -5.54 -14.59
CA GLY A 50 14.25 -5.48 -13.20
C GLY A 50 14.60 -4.22 -12.40
N TRP A 51 15.26 -3.21 -12.98
CA TRP A 51 15.62 -1.98 -12.25
C TRP A 51 14.40 -1.09 -11.97
N THR A 52 13.39 -1.10 -12.84
CA THR A 52 12.13 -0.34 -12.65
C THR A 52 11.38 -0.84 -11.43
N ALA A 53 11.28 -2.16 -11.27
CA ALA A 53 10.67 -2.80 -10.10
C ALA A 53 11.41 -2.42 -8.81
N ARG A 54 12.75 -2.38 -8.83
CA ARG A 54 13.54 -1.99 -7.65
C ARG A 54 13.34 -0.53 -7.26
N LEU A 55 13.25 0.37 -8.23
CA LEU A 55 12.93 1.78 -7.98
C LEU A 55 11.52 1.95 -7.42
N ALA A 56 10.53 1.26 -7.99
CA ALA A 56 9.18 1.23 -7.44
C ALA A 56 9.18 0.70 -6.00
N GLY A 57 9.96 -0.35 -5.72
CA GLY A 57 10.16 -0.88 -4.38
C GLY A 57 10.73 0.15 -3.41
N LEU A 58 11.79 0.87 -3.79
CA LEU A 58 12.39 1.92 -2.95
C LEU A 58 11.43 3.08 -2.68
N LEU A 59 10.62 3.46 -3.67
CA LEU A 59 9.58 4.47 -3.50
C LEU A 59 8.53 4.02 -2.50
N LEU A 60 8.10 2.75 -2.58
CA LEU A 60 7.16 2.17 -1.62
C LEU A 60 7.74 2.11 -0.21
N VAL A 61 9.01 1.71 -0.04
CA VAL A 61 9.68 1.75 1.26
C VAL A 61 9.69 3.17 1.83
N THR A 62 10.06 4.15 1.00
CA THR A 62 10.09 5.57 1.41
C THR A 62 8.70 6.05 1.84
N LEU A 63 7.67 5.66 1.08
CA LEU A 63 6.28 5.98 1.37
C LEU A 63 5.77 5.29 2.64
N GLY A 64 6.21 4.05 2.89
CA GLY A 64 5.90 3.32 4.11
C GLY A 64 6.50 3.99 5.35
N ILE A 65 7.74 4.45 5.27
CA ILE A 65 8.39 5.23 6.34
C ILE A 65 7.61 6.54 6.56
N TYR A 66 7.24 7.23 5.48
CA TYR A 66 6.43 8.45 5.56
C TYR A 66 5.10 8.20 6.29
N PHE A 67 4.35 7.16 5.94
CA PHE A 67 3.09 6.83 6.63
C PHE A 67 3.30 6.41 8.08
N PHE A 68 4.40 5.72 8.39
CA PHE A 68 4.74 5.36 9.77
C PHE A 68 5.00 6.61 10.62
N MET A 69 5.74 7.58 10.08
CA MET A 69 5.97 8.86 10.74
C MET A 69 4.68 9.70 10.83
N ALA A 70 3.86 9.70 9.78
CA ALA A 70 2.58 10.41 9.76
C ALA A 70 1.58 9.85 10.78
N ALA A 71 1.65 8.54 11.10
CA ALA A 71 0.77 7.92 12.08
C ALA A 71 0.98 8.45 13.52
N GLU A 72 2.16 9.01 13.82
CA GLU A 72 2.45 9.64 15.12
C GLU A 72 1.93 11.09 15.22
N GLN A 73 1.55 11.72 14.10
CA GLN A 73 1.05 13.09 14.10
C GLN A 73 -0.40 13.13 14.62
N SER A 74 -0.71 14.15 15.43
CA SER A 74 -2.07 14.39 15.93
C SER A 74 -2.36 15.89 15.93
N PRO A 75 -3.30 16.39 15.10
CA PRO A 75 -4.12 15.66 14.11
C PRO A 75 -3.33 15.22 12.85
N PRO A 76 -3.84 14.21 12.10
CA PRO A 76 -3.28 13.85 10.81
C PRO A 76 -3.48 15.00 9.80
N VAL A 77 -2.45 15.35 9.04
CA VAL A 77 -2.52 16.42 8.05
C VAL A 77 -3.29 15.95 6.81
N LEU A 78 -4.20 16.75 6.26
CA LEU A 78 -4.95 16.42 5.02
C LEU A 78 -4.05 15.88 3.90
N ALA A 79 -2.86 16.46 3.71
CA ALA A 79 -1.88 15.99 2.73
C ALA A 79 -1.48 14.52 2.92
N THR A 80 -1.38 14.04 4.17
CA THR A 80 -1.07 12.63 4.49
C THR A 80 -2.22 11.71 4.10
N LEU A 81 -3.47 12.14 4.30
CA LEU A 81 -4.66 11.38 3.91
C LEU A 81 -4.77 11.27 2.38
N VAL A 82 -4.50 12.37 1.68
CA VAL A 82 -4.46 12.40 0.21
C VAL A 82 -3.35 11.49 -0.31
N ALA A 83 -2.15 11.58 0.26
CA ALA A 83 -1.04 10.70 -0.11
C ALA A 83 -1.39 9.22 0.14
N LEU A 84 -2.00 8.89 1.28
CA LEU A 84 -2.43 7.52 1.61
C LEU A 84 -3.47 6.99 0.63
N ALA A 85 -4.45 7.80 0.26
CA ALA A 85 -5.47 7.43 -0.71
C ALA A 85 -4.87 7.22 -2.11
N LEU A 86 -4.07 8.17 -2.58
CA LEU A 86 -3.46 8.13 -3.91
C LEU A 86 -2.48 6.97 -4.05
N ALA A 87 -1.64 6.74 -3.04
CA ALA A 87 -0.69 5.64 -3.02
C ALA A 87 -1.38 4.28 -3.19
N ASN A 88 -2.36 4.02 -2.33
CA ASN A 88 -3.08 2.76 -2.32
C ASN A 88 -3.95 2.58 -3.58
N LEU A 89 -4.55 3.65 -4.07
CA LEU A 89 -5.31 3.62 -5.33
C LEU A 89 -4.39 3.37 -6.53
N ALA A 90 -3.19 3.97 -6.56
CA ALA A 90 -2.21 3.72 -7.61
C ALA A 90 -1.76 2.26 -7.61
N VAL A 91 -1.45 1.66 -6.45
CA VAL A 91 -1.10 0.24 -6.35
C VAL A 91 -2.27 -0.63 -6.82
N ALA A 92 -3.49 -0.36 -6.37
CA ALA A 92 -4.68 -1.12 -6.79
C ALA A 92 -4.92 -1.03 -8.30
N LEU A 93 -4.76 0.15 -8.90
CA LEU A 93 -4.88 0.35 -10.34
C LEU A 93 -3.80 -0.43 -11.10
N VAL A 94 -2.54 -0.40 -10.66
CA VAL A 94 -1.45 -1.16 -11.28
C VAL A 94 -1.76 -2.66 -11.27
N LEU A 95 -2.26 -3.19 -10.15
CA LEU A 95 -2.68 -4.60 -10.05
C LEU A 95 -3.85 -4.92 -11.00
N LEU A 96 -4.83 -4.03 -11.08
CA LEU A 96 -5.97 -4.18 -11.98
C LEU A 96 -5.54 -4.14 -13.46
N THR A 97 -4.65 -3.23 -13.83
CA THR A 97 -4.14 -3.15 -15.21
C THR A 97 -3.33 -4.39 -15.57
N ALA A 98 -2.47 -4.87 -14.65
CA ALA A 98 -1.71 -6.10 -14.85
C ALA A 98 -2.63 -7.33 -15.03
N TYR A 99 -3.75 -7.38 -14.29
CA TYR A 99 -4.78 -8.40 -14.49
C TYR A 99 -5.44 -8.32 -15.86
N LEU A 100 -5.88 -7.12 -16.27
CA LEU A 100 -6.54 -6.92 -17.57
C LEU A 100 -5.61 -7.17 -18.75
N GLN A 101 -4.31 -6.92 -18.60
CA GLN A 101 -3.27 -7.23 -19.59
C GLN A 101 -2.88 -8.71 -19.62
N LEU A 102 -3.51 -9.56 -18.80
CA LEU A 102 -3.24 -10.99 -18.70
C LEU A 102 -1.80 -11.32 -18.25
N GLU A 103 -1.07 -10.36 -17.70
CA GLU A 103 0.29 -10.54 -17.16
C GLU A 103 0.28 -11.50 -15.94
N LEU A 104 -0.88 -11.70 -15.33
CA LEU A 104 -1.09 -12.53 -14.15
C LEU A 104 -1.60 -13.95 -14.46
N THR A 105 -1.67 -14.35 -15.73
CA THR A 105 -2.18 -15.68 -16.14
C THR A 105 -1.32 -16.83 -15.65
N GLY A 106 -0.03 -16.59 -15.39
CA GLY A 106 0.90 -17.59 -14.87
C GLY A 106 0.82 -17.81 -13.35
N LEU A 107 0.03 -17.03 -12.61
CA LEU A 107 0.05 -17.07 -11.14
C LEU A 107 -0.37 -18.43 -10.58
N THR A 108 0.42 -18.90 -9.62
CA THR A 108 0.02 -20.00 -8.73
C THR A 108 -1.20 -19.61 -7.89
N VAL A 109 -1.96 -20.59 -7.40
CA VAL A 109 -3.13 -20.36 -6.52
C VAL A 109 -2.76 -19.49 -5.31
N LEU A 110 -1.60 -19.73 -4.70
CA LEU A 110 -1.08 -18.91 -3.60
C LEU A 110 -0.85 -17.46 -4.04
N GLY A 111 -0.22 -17.27 -5.21
CA GLY A 111 -0.01 -15.94 -5.80
C GLY A 111 -1.32 -15.20 -6.05
N GLN A 112 -2.36 -15.91 -6.52
CA GLN A 112 -3.68 -15.32 -6.75
C GLN A 112 -4.30 -14.82 -5.45
N PHE A 113 -4.26 -15.64 -4.39
CA PHE A 113 -4.77 -15.23 -3.07
C PHE A 113 -4.02 -14.02 -2.52
N LEU A 114 -2.69 -14.00 -2.61
CA LEU A 114 -1.88 -12.87 -2.16
C LEU A 114 -2.20 -11.60 -2.94
N LEU A 115 -2.39 -11.70 -4.26
CA LEU A 115 -2.67 -10.55 -5.10
C LEU A 115 -4.08 -9.98 -4.85
N VAL A 116 -5.09 -10.85 -4.72
CA VAL A 116 -6.45 -10.44 -4.36
C VAL A 116 -6.48 -9.79 -2.98
N PHE A 117 -5.78 -10.39 -2.01
CA PHE A 117 -5.66 -9.82 -0.67
C PHE A 117 -5.02 -8.42 -0.71
N LEU A 118 -3.90 -8.27 -1.41
CA LEU A 118 -3.20 -6.99 -1.55
C LEU A 118 -4.08 -5.95 -2.24
N PHE A 119 -4.75 -6.32 -3.33
CA PHE A 119 -5.66 -5.43 -4.05
C PHE A 119 -6.82 -4.96 -3.16
N ALA A 120 -7.49 -5.90 -2.47
CA ALA A 120 -8.59 -5.57 -1.58
C ALA A 120 -8.13 -4.71 -0.40
N PHE A 121 -6.95 -5.00 0.15
CA PHE A 121 -6.34 -4.23 1.22
C PHE A 121 -6.09 -2.78 0.79
N CYS A 122 -5.38 -2.57 -0.33
CA CYS A 122 -5.14 -1.23 -0.88
C CYS A 122 -6.45 -0.49 -1.21
N LEU A 123 -7.44 -1.17 -1.78
CA LEU A 123 -8.72 -0.53 -2.06
C LEU A 123 -9.44 -0.09 -0.77
N MET A 124 -9.45 -0.94 0.26
CA MET A 124 -10.04 -0.60 1.55
C MET A 124 -9.32 0.57 2.23
N THR A 125 -7.98 0.58 2.26
CA THR A 125 -7.20 1.68 2.86
C THR A 125 -7.43 3.00 2.11
N ALA A 126 -7.51 2.98 0.78
CA ALA A 126 -7.85 4.15 -0.02
C ALA A 126 -9.25 4.69 0.30
N LEU A 127 -10.26 3.81 0.35
CA LEU A 127 -11.64 4.20 0.67
C LEU A 127 -11.78 4.74 2.11
N LEU A 128 -11.08 4.14 3.08
CA LEU A 128 -11.05 4.64 4.45
C LEU A 128 -10.46 6.04 4.50
N SER A 129 -9.36 6.29 3.79
CA SER A 129 -8.71 7.60 3.73
C SER A 129 -9.66 8.68 3.19
N ILE A 130 -10.42 8.37 2.13
CA ILE A 130 -11.43 9.27 1.57
C ILE A 130 -12.56 9.58 2.56
N ARG A 131 -13.00 8.59 3.34
CA ARG A 131 -14.00 8.81 4.39
C ARG A 131 -13.49 9.79 5.45
N PHE A 132 -12.23 9.65 5.88
CA PHE A 132 -11.62 10.56 6.86
C PHE A 132 -11.40 11.97 6.30
N MET A 133 -10.98 12.11 5.03
CA MET A 133 -10.90 13.42 4.36
C MET A 133 -12.26 14.14 4.35
N ARG A 134 -13.35 13.41 4.06
CA ARG A 134 -14.70 13.98 4.05
C ARG A 134 -15.22 14.34 5.46
N SER A 135 -14.72 13.69 6.51
CA SER A 135 -15.01 14.14 7.88
C SER A 135 -14.27 15.43 8.21
N GLU A 136 -13.00 15.56 7.83
CA GLU A 136 -12.19 16.74 8.13
C GLU A 136 -12.66 17.98 7.34
N ALA A 137 -13.00 17.81 6.06
CA ALA A 137 -13.55 18.88 5.21
C ALA A 137 -14.93 19.41 5.65
N ARG A 138 -15.60 18.74 6.60
CA ARG A 138 -16.86 19.23 7.19
C ARG A 138 -16.66 20.14 8.41
N TYR A 139 -15.45 20.19 8.95
CA TYR A 139 -15.10 21.03 10.11
C TYR A 139 -14.28 22.27 9.73
N LEU A 140 -13.93 22.42 8.46
CA LEU A 140 -13.38 23.63 7.84
C LEU A 140 -14.52 24.45 7.24
#